data_AF-Q4STW0-F1
#
_entry.id   AF-Q4STW0-F1
#
_cell.length_a   1.000
_cell.length_b   1.000
_cell.length_c   1.000
_cell.angle_alpha   90.00
_cell.angle_beta   90.00
_cell.angle_gamma   90.00
#
_symmetry.space_group_name_H-M   'P 1'
#
loop_
_entity.id
_entity.type
_entity.pdbx_description
1 polymer ?
#
loop_
_entity_poly.entity_id
_entity_poly.type
_entity_poly.pdbx_seq_one_letter_code
_entity_poly.pdbx_strand_id
1 'polypeptide(L)'
;MSVSASVNLKLEKEVQVYEKKYRGRELPGFINYKTFETMVKEQVKELEEPAVQGLKDIGDAVRKTFIQLAQTSFAGLPNLIKTTKAKIESIRQKMEDDAEKLLRTQFRMEMLVYTQDRTYSSSLNESKEEEEQNKIYQNNQGLVYMRNNHATLVELMLHLKSYYRIASQRLADQIPLVIRYHMLQEFATQLQRETLQLLQDRENTEYLLVEDLDVGTARVALQNRLHRLKQARAYLVKF
;
A
#
# COMPACT_ATOMS: atom_id res chain seq x y z
N MET A 1 -17.64 11.16 -0.16
CA MET A 1 -19.06 10.76 0.01
C MET A 1 -19.58 9.80 -1.06
N SER A 2 -19.01 9.74 -2.28
CA SER A 2 -19.51 8.86 -3.37
C SER A 2 -19.18 7.37 -3.22
N VAL A 3 -17.99 7.01 -2.70
CA VAL A 3 -17.53 5.60 -2.63
C VAL A 3 -18.29 4.78 -1.58
N SER A 4 -18.57 5.37 -0.40
CA SER A 4 -19.36 4.72 0.65
C SER A 4 -20.82 4.48 0.20
N ALA A 5 -21.41 5.43 -0.55
CA ALA A 5 -22.76 5.28 -1.10
C ALA A 5 -22.85 4.14 -2.13
N SER A 6 -21.85 4.00 -3.02
CA SER A 6 -21.84 2.91 -4.01
C SER A 6 -21.67 1.52 -3.39
N VAL A 7 -20.85 1.40 -2.35
CA VAL A 7 -20.65 0.13 -1.63
C VAL A 7 -21.92 -0.25 -0.87
N ASN A 8 -22.57 0.70 -0.20
CA ASN A 8 -23.85 0.47 0.50
C ASN A 8 -24.97 0.03 -0.45
N LEU A 9 -25.10 0.66 -1.63
CA LEU A 9 -26.07 0.28 -2.67
C LEU A 9 -25.82 -1.12 -3.25
N LYS A 10 -24.55 -1.52 -3.39
CA LYS A 10 -24.19 -2.88 -3.85
C LYS A 10 -24.54 -3.91 -2.78
N LEU A 11 -24.21 -3.62 -1.53
CA LEU A 11 -24.52 -4.46 -0.37
C LEU A 11 -26.04 -4.66 -0.20
N GLU A 12 -26.84 -3.60 -0.34
CA GLU A 12 -28.30 -3.66 -0.29
C GLU A 12 -28.89 -4.61 -1.33
N LYS A 13 -28.36 -4.56 -2.57
CA LYS A 13 -28.79 -5.45 -3.66
C LYS A 13 -28.39 -6.90 -3.39
N GLU A 14 -27.17 -7.13 -2.90
CA GLU A 14 -26.71 -8.47 -2.52
C GLU A 14 -27.58 -9.07 -1.42
N VAL A 15 -27.87 -8.31 -0.36
CA VAL A 15 -28.76 -8.74 0.73
C VAL A 15 -30.16 -9.11 0.23
N GLN A 16 -30.75 -8.31 -0.67
CA GLN A 16 -32.07 -8.61 -1.26
C GLN A 16 -32.07 -9.87 -2.15
N VAL A 17 -31.00 -10.12 -2.90
CA VAL A 17 -30.88 -11.32 -3.75
C VAL A 17 -30.73 -12.57 -2.88
N TYR A 18 -29.91 -12.49 -1.83
CA TYR A 18 -29.74 -13.58 -0.88
C TYR A 18 -31.04 -13.89 -0.13
N GLU A 19 -31.80 -12.88 0.30
CA GLU A 19 -33.13 -13.10 0.92
C GLU A 19 -34.05 -13.91 0.01
N LYS A 20 -34.20 -13.50 -1.26
CA LYS A 20 -35.07 -14.20 -2.22
C LYS A 20 -34.66 -15.66 -2.42
N LYS A 21 -33.36 -15.95 -2.36
CA LYS A 21 -32.81 -17.30 -2.56
C LYS A 21 -33.02 -18.23 -1.36
N TYR A 22 -32.99 -17.69 -0.14
CA TYR A 22 -33.06 -18.47 1.10
C TYR A 22 -34.37 -18.29 1.89
N ARG A 23 -35.32 -17.54 1.34
CA ARG A 23 -36.66 -17.33 1.93
C ARG A 23 -37.33 -18.66 2.30
N GLY A 24 -37.82 -18.76 3.52
CA GLY A 24 -38.49 -19.96 4.06
C GLY A 24 -37.55 -21.05 4.57
N ARG A 25 -36.22 -20.88 4.45
CA ARG A 25 -35.21 -21.74 5.10
C ARG A 25 -34.65 -21.13 6.39
N GLU A 26 -34.84 -19.83 6.59
CA GLU A 26 -34.36 -19.07 7.75
C GLU A 26 -35.55 -18.55 8.56
N LEU A 27 -35.46 -18.66 9.89
CA LEU A 27 -36.50 -18.19 10.81
C LEU A 27 -36.39 -16.66 10.95
N PRO A 28 -37.52 -15.92 11.00
CA PRO A 28 -37.50 -14.49 11.27
C PRO A 28 -36.75 -14.17 12.57
N GLY A 29 -35.86 -13.17 12.55
CA GLY A 29 -35.01 -12.79 13.69
C GLY A 29 -33.74 -13.63 13.89
N PHE A 30 -33.52 -14.69 13.12
CA PHE A 30 -32.26 -15.45 13.14
C PHE A 30 -31.46 -15.16 11.88
N ILE A 31 -30.37 -14.42 12.04
CA ILE A 31 -29.44 -14.16 10.95
C ILE A 31 -28.56 -15.40 10.74
N ASN A 32 -28.60 -15.96 9.53
CA ASN A 32 -27.72 -17.07 9.19
C ASN A 32 -26.27 -16.59 9.09
N TYR A 33 -25.43 -17.04 10.01
CA TYR A 33 -24.01 -16.74 10.04
C TYR A 33 -23.32 -17.09 8.72
N LYS A 34 -23.72 -18.16 8.04
CA LYS A 34 -23.14 -18.57 6.76
C LYS A 34 -23.42 -17.55 5.65
N THR A 35 -24.60 -16.93 5.67
CA THR A 35 -24.99 -15.87 4.72
C THR A 35 -24.15 -14.62 4.96
N PHE A 36 -24.04 -14.20 6.23
CA PHE A 36 -23.17 -13.10 6.66
C PHE A 36 -21.70 -13.34 6.26
N GLU A 37 -21.17 -14.52 6.59
CA GLU A 37 -19.80 -14.91 6.31
C GLU A 37 -19.49 -14.89 4.81
N THR A 38 -20.43 -15.38 3.98
CA THR A 38 -20.26 -15.41 2.52
C THR A 38 -20.17 -14.00 1.95
N MET A 39 -21.06 -13.09 2.38
CA MET A 39 -21.06 -11.70 1.92
C MET A 39 -19.74 -10.98 2.29
N VAL A 40 -19.31 -11.12 3.55
CA VAL A 40 -18.04 -10.53 4.01
C VAL A 40 -16.86 -11.01 3.16
N LYS A 41 -16.79 -12.32 2.92
CA LYS A 41 -15.74 -12.96 2.12
C LYS A 41 -15.74 -12.48 0.67
N GLU A 42 -16.89 -12.22 0.06
CA GLU A 42 -16.99 -11.73 -1.31
C GLU A 42 -16.38 -10.33 -1.43
N GLN A 43 -16.68 -9.42 -0.51
CA GLN A 43 -16.14 -8.05 -0.54
C GLN A 43 -14.63 -8.01 -0.24
N VAL A 44 -14.15 -8.80 0.72
CA VAL A 44 -12.71 -8.85 1.05
C VAL A 44 -11.87 -9.31 -0.15
N LYS A 45 -12.38 -10.28 -0.93
CA LYS A 45 -11.70 -10.75 -2.16
C LYS A 45 -11.53 -9.66 -3.20
N GLU A 46 -12.49 -8.75 -3.34
CA GLU A 46 -12.41 -7.66 -4.32
C GLU A 46 -11.29 -6.66 -3.99
N LEU A 47 -10.82 -6.62 -2.74
CA LEU A 47 -9.79 -5.70 -2.26
C LEU A 47 -8.36 -6.23 -2.42
N GLU A 48 -8.18 -7.53 -2.64
CA GLU A 48 -6.84 -8.14 -2.73
C GLU A 48 -6.04 -7.61 -3.92
N GLU A 49 -6.60 -7.68 -5.13
CA GLU A 49 -5.90 -7.26 -6.35
C GLU A 49 -5.61 -5.75 -6.41
N PRO A 50 -6.53 -4.84 -6.01
CA PRO A 50 -6.21 -3.42 -5.87
C PRO A 50 -5.06 -3.14 -4.91
N ALA A 51 -4.97 -3.88 -3.80
CA ALA A 51 -3.90 -3.70 -2.82
C ALA A 51 -2.54 -4.15 -3.39
N VAL A 52 -2.50 -5.27 -4.12
CA VAL A 52 -1.31 -5.74 -4.81
C VAL A 52 -0.90 -4.76 -5.91
N GLN A 53 -1.85 -4.21 -6.67
CA GLN A 53 -1.54 -3.19 -7.68
C GLN A 53 -0.96 -1.92 -7.04
N GLY A 54 -1.52 -1.46 -5.92
CA GLY A 54 -1.00 -0.32 -5.18
C GLY A 54 0.43 -0.52 -4.69
N LEU A 55 0.79 -1.75 -4.25
CA LEU A 55 2.18 -2.12 -3.94
C LEU A 55 3.09 -1.94 -5.16
N LYS A 56 2.68 -2.39 -6.35
CA LYS A 56 3.47 -2.28 -7.58
C LYS A 56 3.69 -0.83 -7.99
N ASP A 57 2.64 -0.01 -7.93
CA ASP A 57 2.71 1.41 -8.26
C ASP A 57 3.68 2.16 -7.33
N ILE A 58 3.62 1.85 -6.03
CA ILE A 58 4.55 2.40 -5.02
C ILE A 58 5.97 1.88 -5.28
N GLY A 59 6.13 0.60 -5.60
CA GLY A 59 7.43 0.02 -5.93
C GLY A 59 8.09 0.71 -7.13
N ASP A 60 7.32 1.02 -8.17
CA ASP A 60 7.81 1.79 -9.31
C ASP A 60 8.17 3.23 -8.97
N ALA A 61 7.40 3.89 -8.10
CA ALA A 61 7.72 5.24 -7.62
C ALA A 61 9.04 5.24 -6.84
N VAL A 62 9.19 4.32 -5.88
CA VAL A 62 10.40 4.15 -5.08
C VAL A 62 11.61 3.90 -5.98
N ARG A 63 11.49 2.94 -6.91
CA ARG A 63 12.54 2.63 -7.90
C ARG A 63 12.98 3.86 -8.69
N LYS A 64 12.03 4.64 -9.23
CA LYS A 64 12.34 5.87 -9.97
C LYS A 64 13.11 6.87 -9.11
N THR A 65 12.70 7.08 -7.86
CA THR A 65 13.38 8.02 -6.96
C THR A 65 14.81 7.59 -6.62
N PHE A 66 15.03 6.30 -6.32
CA PHE A 66 16.38 5.79 -6.06
C PHE A 66 17.28 5.80 -7.29
N ILE A 67 16.74 5.52 -8.47
CA ILE A 67 17.50 5.62 -9.72
C ILE A 67 17.95 7.07 -9.98
N GLN A 68 17.05 8.04 -9.79
CA GLN A 68 17.38 9.46 -9.93
C GLN A 68 18.45 9.87 -8.92
N LEU A 69 18.32 9.45 -7.66
CA LEU A 69 19.31 9.72 -6.61
C LEU A 69 20.68 9.11 -6.95
N ALA A 70 20.73 7.90 -7.51
CA ALA A 70 21.97 7.27 -7.94
C ALA A 70 22.63 8.04 -9.09
N GLN A 71 21.82 8.55 -10.04
CA GLN A 71 22.33 9.33 -11.17
C GLN A 71 22.92 10.67 -10.74
N THR A 72 22.28 11.36 -9.78
CA THR A 72 22.79 12.64 -9.27
C THR A 72 24.00 12.46 -8.37
N SER A 73 24.02 11.42 -7.54
CA SER A 73 25.09 11.18 -6.57
C SER A 73 26.38 10.65 -7.21
N PHE A 74 26.25 9.81 -8.25
CA PHE A 74 27.39 9.17 -8.94
C PHE A 74 27.67 9.76 -10.31
N ALA A 75 27.34 11.04 -10.50
CA ALA A 75 27.57 11.75 -11.76
C ALA A 75 29.04 11.66 -12.19
N GLY A 76 29.27 11.28 -13.45
CA GLY A 76 30.62 11.07 -14.00
C GLY A 76 31.22 9.68 -13.77
N LEU A 77 30.53 8.77 -13.06
CA LEU A 77 30.95 7.38 -12.84
C LEU A 77 29.95 6.40 -13.51
N PRO A 78 30.04 6.17 -14.84
CA PRO A 78 29.04 5.41 -15.58
C PRO A 78 28.91 3.95 -15.11
N ASN A 79 30.03 3.29 -14.78
CA ASN A 79 30.04 1.91 -14.34
C ASN A 79 29.36 1.76 -12.97
N LEU A 80 29.65 2.66 -12.03
CA LEU A 80 28.99 2.68 -10.72
C LEU A 80 27.48 2.94 -10.83
N ILE A 81 27.05 3.88 -11.69
CA ILE A 81 25.63 4.13 -11.96
C ILE A 81 24.96 2.85 -12.48
N LYS A 82 25.57 2.16 -13.46
CA LYS A 82 25.02 0.94 -14.07
C LYS A 82 24.85 -0.16 -13.02
N THR A 83 25.88 -0.43 -12.23
CA THR A 83 25.86 -1.44 -11.17
C THR A 83 24.82 -1.10 -10.08
N THR A 84 24.76 0.17 -9.67
CA THR A 84 23.78 0.62 -8.66
C THR A 84 22.35 0.45 -9.16
N LYS A 85 22.07 0.82 -10.42
CA LYS A 85 20.74 0.62 -11.03
C LYS A 85 20.33 -0.85 -11.06
N ALA A 86 21.25 -1.74 -11.41
CA ALA A 86 20.99 -3.19 -11.43
C ALA A 86 20.66 -3.72 -10.02
N LYS A 87 21.39 -3.26 -8.99
CA LYS A 87 21.10 -3.60 -7.59
C LYS A 87 19.75 -3.07 -7.12
N ILE A 88 19.43 -1.82 -7.43
CA ILE A 88 18.12 -1.22 -7.13
C ILE A 88 16.98 -2.10 -7.69
N GLU A 89 17.10 -2.55 -8.94
CA GLU A 89 16.09 -3.41 -9.56
C GLU A 89 15.99 -4.79 -8.87
N SER A 90 17.13 -5.41 -8.57
CA SER A 90 17.17 -6.70 -7.87
C SER A 90 16.55 -6.63 -6.47
N ILE A 91 16.85 -5.57 -5.70
CA ILE A 91 16.29 -5.35 -4.37
C ILE A 91 14.79 -5.07 -4.48
N ARG A 92 14.38 -4.27 -5.49
CA ARG A 92 12.97 -3.95 -5.75
C ARG A 92 12.16 -5.20 -5.95
N GLN A 93 12.61 -6.10 -6.84
CA GLN A 93 11.91 -7.36 -7.09
C GLN A 93 11.77 -8.18 -5.80
N LYS A 94 12.85 -8.33 -5.03
CA LYS A 94 12.83 -9.11 -3.78
C LYS A 94 11.86 -8.52 -2.74
N MET A 95 11.92 -7.21 -2.51
CA MET A 95 11.04 -6.54 -1.53
C MET A 95 9.58 -6.59 -1.96
N GLU A 96 9.32 -6.43 -3.27
CA GLU A 96 7.97 -6.52 -3.85
C GLU A 96 7.40 -7.94 -3.70
N ASP A 97 8.18 -8.97 -3.99
CA ASP A 97 7.77 -10.37 -3.84
C ASP A 97 7.44 -10.72 -2.37
N ASP A 98 8.24 -10.25 -1.42
CA ASP A 98 8.04 -10.52 0.00
C ASP A 98 6.83 -9.74 0.55
N ALA A 99 6.67 -8.47 0.14
CA ALA A 99 5.49 -7.67 0.47
C ALA A 99 4.20 -8.27 -0.13
N GLU A 100 4.23 -8.72 -1.38
CA GLU A 100 3.06 -9.35 -2.02
C GLU A 100 2.65 -10.61 -1.28
N LYS A 101 3.58 -11.49 -0.92
CA LYS A 101 3.28 -12.69 -0.12
C LYS A 101 2.62 -12.33 1.21
N LEU A 102 3.11 -11.29 1.88
CA LEU A 102 2.57 -10.85 3.17
C LEU A 102 1.15 -10.26 3.00
N LEU A 103 0.92 -9.43 1.98
CA LEU A 103 -0.40 -8.90 1.66
C LEU A 103 -1.40 -10.01 1.34
N ARG A 104 -1.04 -10.97 0.47
CA ARG A 104 -1.90 -12.11 0.15
C ARG A 104 -2.20 -12.97 1.38
N THR A 105 -1.22 -13.11 2.28
CA THR A 105 -1.43 -13.80 3.56
C THR A 105 -2.39 -13.01 4.46
N GLN A 106 -2.28 -11.69 4.52
CA GLN A 106 -3.23 -10.83 5.23
C GLN A 106 -4.65 -11.04 4.71
N PHE A 107 -4.86 -10.99 3.39
CA PHE A 107 -6.18 -11.23 2.81
C PHE A 107 -6.72 -12.63 3.12
N ARG A 108 -5.88 -13.68 3.08
CA ARG A 108 -6.28 -15.03 3.52
C ARG A 108 -6.73 -15.07 4.98
N MET A 109 -6.11 -14.29 5.86
CA MET A 109 -6.55 -14.18 7.26
C MET A 109 -7.86 -13.39 7.38
N GLU A 110 -8.06 -12.33 6.59
CA GLU A 110 -9.33 -11.57 6.57
C GLU A 110 -10.54 -12.39 6.08
N MET A 111 -10.30 -13.51 5.38
CA MET A 111 -11.35 -14.48 5.05
C MET A 111 -11.88 -15.21 6.29
N LEU A 112 -11.17 -15.18 7.41
CA LEU A 112 -11.65 -15.71 8.68
C LEU A 112 -12.44 -14.61 9.39
N VAL A 113 -13.76 -14.75 9.41
CA VAL A 113 -14.64 -13.81 10.08
C VAL A 113 -14.40 -13.88 11.59
N TYR A 114 -13.74 -12.85 12.12
CA TYR A 114 -13.35 -12.78 13.52
C TYR A 114 -13.22 -11.32 13.99
N THR A 115 -13.76 -11.06 15.18
CA THR A 115 -13.61 -9.80 15.89
C THR A 115 -13.82 -10.03 17.39
N GLN A 116 -13.27 -9.16 18.23
CA GLN A 116 -13.52 -9.20 19.67
C GLN A 116 -14.90 -8.61 19.97
N ASP A 117 -15.62 -9.22 20.92
CA ASP A 117 -16.99 -8.81 21.28
C ASP A 117 -17.09 -7.32 21.63
N ARG A 118 -16.14 -6.79 22.40
CA ARG A 118 -16.11 -5.37 22.77
C ARG A 118 -16.03 -4.45 21.55
N THR A 119 -15.12 -4.76 20.63
CA THR A 119 -14.91 -3.99 19.39
C THR A 119 -16.16 -4.06 18.51
N TYR A 120 -16.74 -5.24 18.41
CA TYR A 120 -17.96 -5.46 17.67
C TYR A 120 -19.15 -4.70 18.24
N SER A 121 -19.39 -4.81 19.55
CA SER A 121 -20.48 -4.11 20.23
C SER A 121 -20.36 -2.59 20.09
N SER A 122 -19.14 -2.03 20.18
CA SER A 122 -18.92 -0.60 19.95
C SER A 122 -19.33 -0.19 18.53
N SER A 123 -18.79 -0.89 17.52
CA SER A 123 -19.10 -0.58 16.12
C SER A 123 -20.56 -0.80 15.78
N LEU A 124 -21.23 -1.76 16.41
CA LEU A 124 -22.64 -2.04 16.21
C LEU A 124 -23.51 -0.92 16.80
N ASN A 125 -23.18 -0.44 17.99
CA ASN A 125 -23.89 0.67 18.63
C ASN A 125 -23.73 1.97 17.82
N GLU A 126 -22.52 2.28 17.38
CA GLU A 126 -22.25 3.42 16.50
C GLU A 126 -23.08 3.34 15.20
N SER A 127 -23.15 2.14 14.59
CA SER A 127 -23.92 1.95 13.36
C SER A 127 -25.44 2.11 13.59
N LYS A 128 -25.94 1.73 14.78
CA LYS A 128 -27.36 1.92 15.16
C LYS A 128 -27.70 3.39 15.33
N GLU A 129 -26.84 4.12 16.04
CA GLU A 129 -27.00 5.57 16.25
C GLU A 129 -27.00 6.33 14.92
N GLU A 130 -26.11 5.97 13.99
CA GLU A 130 -26.06 6.53 12.64
C GLU A 130 -27.34 6.26 11.83
N GLU A 131 -27.94 5.07 11.93
CA GLU A 131 -29.21 4.75 11.27
C GLU A 131 -30.42 5.42 11.91
N GLU A 132 -30.44 5.58 13.23
CA GLU A 132 -31.50 6.29 13.95
C GLU A 132 -31.49 7.79 13.62
N GLN A 133 -30.33 8.43 13.56
CA GLN A 133 -30.19 9.81 13.12
C GLN A 133 -30.68 9.99 11.68
N ASN A 134 -30.33 9.07 10.77
CA ASN A 134 -30.79 9.13 9.38
C ASN A 134 -32.32 8.94 9.22
N LYS A 135 -32.97 8.16 10.09
CA LYS A 135 -34.43 7.99 10.10
C LYS A 135 -35.17 9.24 10.58
N ILE A 136 -34.60 10.01 11.50
CA ILE A 136 -35.19 11.27 12.00
C ILE A 136 -35.34 12.30 10.87
N TYR A 137 -34.48 12.26 9.85
CA TYR A 137 -34.55 13.13 8.66
C TYR A 137 -35.51 12.65 7.55
N GLN A 138 -36.04 11.41 7.62
CA GLN A 138 -36.83 10.79 6.54
C GLN A 138 -38.27 10.42 6.95
N ASN A 139 -38.86 11.18 7.86
CA ASN A 139 -40.17 10.87 8.42
C ASN A 139 -41.30 11.05 7.39
N ASN A 140 -41.66 9.98 6.67
CA ASN A 140 -43.01 9.68 6.18
C ASN A 140 -43.05 8.33 5.44
N GLN A 141 -43.53 7.28 6.12
CA GLN A 141 -44.64 6.41 5.67
C GLN A 141 -44.71 5.12 6.49
N GLY A 142 -45.89 4.87 7.05
CA GLY A 142 -46.18 3.70 7.88
C GLY A 142 -46.39 2.43 7.05
N LEU A 143 -45.80 1.33 7.50
CA LEU A 143 -46.12 -0.04 7.08
C LEU A 143 -45.91 -1.00 8.26
N VAL A 144 -46.91 -1.08 9.15
CA VAL A 144 -46.85 -1.86 10.40
C VAL A 144 -46.99 -3.38 10.17
N TYR A 145 -47.37 -3.85 8.97
CA TYR A 145 -47.65 -5.27 8.72
C TYR A 145 -46.69 -6.01 7.76
N MET A 146 -45.64 -5.37 7.24
CA MET A 146 -44.53 -6.01 6.48
C MET A 146 -43.23 -6.12 7.33
N ARG A 147 -43.35 -5.96 8.65
CA ARG A 147 -42.26 -5.53 9.53
C ARG A 147 -41.23 -6.61 9.88
N ASN A 148 -41.61 -7.89 9.92
CA ASN A 148 -40.75 -8.92 10.54
C ASN A 148 -39.62 -9.42 9.62
N ASN A 149 -39.90 -9.64 8.33
CA ASN A 149 -38.86 -10.03 7.37
C ASN A 149 -37.94 -8.85 7.05
N HIS A 150 -38.51 -7.66 6.86
CA HIS A 150 -37.74 -6.46 6.58
C HIS A 150 -36.85 -6.04 7.76
N ALA A 151 -37.28 -6.27 9.01
CA ALA A 151 -36.46 -6.04 10.19
C ALA A 151 -35.23 -6.95 10.22
N THR A 152 -35.37 -8.22 9.85
CA THR A 152 -34.25 -9.18 9.85
C THR A 152 -33.18 -8.81 8.81
N LEU A 153 -33.57 -8.23 7.67
CA LEU A 153 -32.63 -7.72 6.65
C LEU A 153 -31.93 -6.44 7.08
N VAL A 154 -32.66 -5.52 7.69
CA VAL A 154 -32.08 -4.28 8.24
C VAL A 154 -31.06 -4.63 9.32
N GLU A 155 -31.38 -5.62 10.17
CA GLU A 155 -30.46 -6.13 11.18
C GLU A 155 -29.22 -6.79 10.55
N LEU A 156 -29.38 -7.67 9.55
CA LEU A 156 -28.24 -8.25 8.80
C LEU A 156 -27.36 -7.16 8.17
N MET A 157 -27.96 -6.16 7.53
CA MET A 157 -27.21 -5.04 6.94
C MET A 157 -26.41 -4.26 7.98
N LEU A 158 -27.01 -4.00 9.14
CA LEU A 158 -26.35 -3.32 10.24
C LEU A 158 -25.14 -4.13 10.75
N HIS A 159 -25.31 -5.44 10.94
CA HIS A 159 -24.22 -6.32 11.32
C HIS A 159 -23.11 -6.37 10.27
N LEU A 160 -23.45 -6.42 8.98
CA LEU A 160 -22.48 -6.34 7.89
C LEU A 160 -21.71 -5.02 7.91
N LYS A 161 -22.41 -3.88 7.98
CA LYS A 161 -21.78 -2.55 8.04
C LYS A 161 -20.81 -2.44 9.22
N SER A 162 -21.23 -2.89 10.41
CA SER A 162 -20.38 -2.85 11.60
C SER A 162 -19.11 -3.69 11.42
N TYR A 163 -19.23 -4.91 10.88
CA TYR A 163 -18.05 -5.75 10.63
C TYR A 163 -17.14 -5.18 9.53
N TYR A 164 -17.73 -4.67 8.43
CA TYR A 164 -16.96 -4.05 7.36
C TYR A 164 -16.19 -2.83 7.82
N ARG A 165 -16.76 -2.02 8.72
CA ARG A 165 -16.05 -0.87 9.31
C ARG A 165 -14.79 -1.32 10.03
N ILE A 166 -14.89 -2.37 10.84
CA ILE A 166 -13.75 -2.94 11.58
C ILE A 166 -12.71 -3.52 10.61
N ALA A 167 -13.14 -4.36 9.67
CA ALA A 167 -12.24 -4.99 8.70
C ALA A 167 -11.56 -3.94 7.79
N SER A 168 -12.30 -2.91 7.37
CA SER A 168 -11.79 -1.82 6.55
C SER A 168 -10.75 -0.98 7.30
N GLN A 169 -10.95 -0.69 8.58
CA GLN A 169 -9.95 0.01 9.39
C GLN A 169 -8.67 -0.82 9.52
N ARG A 170 -8.81 -2.11 9.83
CA ARG A 170 -7.67 -3.02 9.94
C ARG A 170 -6.88 -3.11 8.65
N LEU A 171 -7.55 -3.25 7.50
CA LEU A 171 -6.90 -3.27 6.19
C LEU A 171 -6.27 -1.91 5.83
N ALA A 172 -6.93 -0.81 6.16
CA ALA A 172 -6.42 0.54 5.92
C ALA A 172 -5.15 0.85 6.74
N ASP A 173 -4.98 0.22 7.90
CA ASP A 173 -3.75 0.32 8.68
C ASP A 173 -2.67 -0.67 8.18
N GLN A 174 -3.05 -1.92 7.97
CA GLN A 174 -2.09 -2.99 7.75
C GLN A 174 -1.48 -2.96 6.35
N ILE A 175 -2.28 -2.67 5.30
CA ILE A 175 -1.77 -2.66 3.92
C ILE A 175 -0.69 -1.60 3.74
N PRO A 176 -0.91 -0.32 4.10
CA PRO A 176 0.14 0.69 3.98
C PRO A 176 1.35 0.41 4.88
N LEU A 177 1.15 -0.20 6.06
CA LEU A 177 2.24 -0.55 6.95
C LEU A 177 3.17 -1.60 6.33
N VAL A 178 2.61 -2.65 5.73
CA VAL A 178 3.38 -3.68 5.01
C VAL A 178 4.17 -3.06 3.85
N ILE A 179 3.51 -2.23 3.04
CA ILE A 179 4.17 -1.57 1.89
C ILE A 179 5.29 -0.65 2.37
N ARG A 180 5.04 0.19 3.38
CA ARG A 180 6.04 1.09 3.95
C ARG A 180 7.23 0.34 4.52
N TYR A 181 6.99 -0.75 5.24
CA TYR A 181 8.05 -1.54 5.85
C TYR A 181 8.97 -2.15 4.78
N HIS A 182 8.42 -2.87 3.80
CA HIS A 182 9.22 -3.53 2.78
C HIS A 182 9.80 -2.56 1.75
N MET A 183 8.97 -1.70 1.15
CA MET A 183 9.37 -0.88 0.01
C MET A 183 10.18 0.35 0.41
N LEU A 184 10.14 0.79 1.66
CA LEU A 184 10.93 1.95 2.11
C LEU A 184 12.00 1.54 3.12
N GLN A 185 11.63 0.94 4.25
CA GLN A 185 12.57 0.70 5.35
C GLN A 185 13.55 -0.44 5.04
N GLU A 186 13.04 -1.63 4.72
CA GLU A 186 13.89 -2.78 4.37
C GLU A 186 14.63 -2.54 3.06
N PHE A 187 13.95 -1.96 2.06
CA PHE A 187 14.58 -1.57 0.80
C PHE A 187 15.81 -0.68 1.03
N ALA A 188 15.67 0.42 1.79
CA ALA A 188 16.78 1.34 2.05
C ALA A 188 17.92 0.67 2.82
N THR A 189 17.59 -0.14 3.83
CA THR A 189 18.57 -0.88 4.64
C THR A 189 19.35 -1.88 3.78
N GLN A 190 18.66 -2.63 2.93
CA GLN A 190 19.27 -3.59 2.02
C GLN A 190 20.13 -2.88 0.97
N LEU A 191 19.65 -1.76 0.42
CA LEU A 191 20.43 -0.97 -0.55
C LEU A 191 21.72 -0.45 0.07
N GLN A 192 21.67 0.10 1.29
CA GLN A 192 22.86 0.55 2.02
C GLN A 192 23.85 -0.59 2.29
N ARG A 193 23.34 -1.76 2.68
CA ARG A 193 24.18 -2.94 2.91
C ARG A 193 24.87 -3.39 1.63
N GLU A 194 24.13 -3.46 0.52
CA GLU A 194 24.68 -3.90 -0.76
C GLU A 194 25.65 -2.89 -1.38
N THR A 195 25.44 -1.59 -1.18
CA THR A 195 26.41 -0.57 -1.62
C THR A 195 27.71 -0.64 -0.82
N LEU A 196 27.66 -0.94 0.49
CA LEU A 196 28.87 -1.21 1.28
C LEU A 196 29.59 -2.48 0.82
N GLN A 197 28.85 -3.53 0.45
CA GLN A 197 29.44 -4.76 -0.08
C GLN A 197 30.18 -4.55 -1.41
N LEU A 198 29.71 -3.62 -2.27
CA LEU A 198 30.42 -3.28 -3.50
C LEU A 198 31.84 -2.77 -3.26
N LEU A 199 32.11 -2.16 -2.09
CA LEU A 199 33.41 -1.61 -1.75
C LEU A 199 34.42 -2.66 -1.29
N GLN A 200 33.97 -3.90 -0.99
CA GLN A 200 34.83 -4.95 -0.45
C GLN A 200 35.69 -5.63 -1.52
N ASP A 201 35.23 -5.60 -2.78
CA ASP A 201 35.91 -6.25 -3.90
C ASP A 201 36.86 -5.26 -4.59
N ARG A 202 38.14 -5.32 -4.23
CA ARG A 202 39.16 -4.35 -4.69
C ARG A 202 39.29 -4.27 -6.21
N GLU A 203 39.23 -5.39 -6.92
CA GLU A 203 39.35 -5.39 -8.38
C GLU A 203 38.11 -4.75 -9.04
N ASN A 204 36.93 -4.95 -8.44
CA ASN A 204 35.71 -4.26 -8.88
C ASN A 204 35.75 -2.75 -8.59
N THR A 205 36.38 -2.32 -7.49
CA THR A 205 36.37 -0.89 -7.14
C THR A 205 37.08 -0.02 -8.18
N GLU A 206 38.19 -0.48 -8.76
CA GLU A 206 38.87 0.28 -9.83
C GLU A 206 37.99 0.40 -11.08
N TYR A 207 37.32 -0.69 -11.47
CA TYR A 207 36.38 -0.68 -12.59
C TYR A 207 35.17 0.22 -12.35
N LEU A 208 34.60 0.21 -11.15
CA LEU A 208 33.43 1.00 -10.79
C LEU A 208 33.72 2.50 -10.78
N LEU A 209 34.93 2.89 -10.38
CA LEU A 209 35.36 4.28 -10.22
C LEU A 209 35.98 4.89 -11.49
N VAL A 210 35.92 4.19 -12.63
CA VAL A 210 36.35 4.77 -13.91
C VAL A 210 35.44 5.95 -14.25
N GLU A 211 36.07 7.12 -14.38
CA GLU A 211 35.41 8.35 -14.81
C GLU A 211 35.00 8.28 -16.28
N ASP A 212 33.95 9.01 -16.60
CA ASP A 212 33.61 9.32 -17.99
C ASP A 212 34.75 10.12 -18.67
N LEU A 213 35.02 9.83 -19.94
CA LEU A 213 36.13 10.41 -20.71
C LEU A 213 36.05 11.93 -20.75
N ASP A 214 34.86 12.48 -20.95
CA ASP A 214 34.64 13.93 -21.01
C ASP A 214 34.88 14.60 -19.66
N VAL A 215 34.46 13.95 -18.57
CA VAL A 215 34.68 14.44 -17.20
C VAL A 215 36.18 14.39 -16.85
N GLY A 216 36.85 13.29 -17.18
CA GLY A 216 38.28 13.12 -16.95
C GLY A 216 39.11 14.15 -17.72
N THR A 217 38.80 14.38 -19.00
CA THR A 217 39.51 15.39 -19.82
C THR A 217 39.26 16.81 -19.32
N ALA A 218 38.01 17.15 -18.97
CA ALA A 218 37.67 18.45 -18.37
C ALA A 218 38.40 18.68 -17.04
N ARG A 219 38.48 17.66 -16.18
CA ARG A 219 39.21 17.71 -14.90
C ARG A 219 40.70 18.02 -15.13
N VAL A 220 41.35 17.32 -16.06
CA VAL A 220 42.76 17.57 -16.41
C VAL A 220 42.95 18.98 -16.96
N ALA A 221 42.08 19.45 -17.84
CA ALA A 221 42.15 20.81 -18.39
C ALA A 221 42.03 21.90 -17.30
N LEU A 222 41.10 21.73 -16.35
CA LEU A 222 40.91 22.64 -15.21
C LEU A 222 42.11 22.62 -14.26
N GLN A 223 42.66 21.44 -13.96
CA GLN A 223 43.86 21.30 -13.12
C GLN A 223 45.07 22.00 -13.76
N ASN A 224 45.28 21.83 -15.06
CA ASN A 224 46.34 22.50 -15.81
C ASN A 224 46.16 24.02 -15.83
N ARG A 225 44.92 24.51 -15.97
CA ARG A 225 44.62 25.94 -15.90
C ARG A 225 44.87 26.51 -14.50
N LEU A 226 44.45 25.80 -13.45
CA LEU A 226 44.72 26.18 -12.06
C LEU A 226 46.23 26.25 -11.79
N HIS A 227 47.00 25.28 -12.29
CA HIS A 227 48.45 25.26 -12.11
C HIS A 227 49.11 26.49 -12.75
N ARG A 228 48.73 26.83 -13.99
CA ARG A 228 49.21 28.04 -14.67
C ARG A 228 48.84 29.32 -13.91
N LEU A 229 47.62 29.42 -13.39
CA LEU A 229 47.18 30.58 -12.60
C LEU A 229 47.96 30.70 -11.27
N LYS A 230 48.27 29.58 -10.60
CA LYS A 230 49.10 29.58 -9.40
C LYS A 230 50.52 30.06 -9.70
N GLN A 231 51.12 29.61 -10.81
CA GLN A 231 52.43 30.10 -11.25
C GLN A 231 52.40 31.60 -11.54
N ALA A 232 51.41 32.09 -12.30
CA ALA A 232 51.25 33.51 -12.59
C ALA A 232 51.12 34.35 -11.31
N ARG A 233 50.32 33.90 -10.35
CA ARG A 233 50.22 34.55 -9.03
C ARG A 233 51.57 34.58 -8.30
N ALA A 234 52.34 33.50 -8.33
CA ALA A 234 53.65 33.45 -7.69
C ALA A 234 54.66 34.42 -8.34
N TYR A 235 54.58 34.64 -9.66
CA TYR A 235 55.36 35.67 -10.34
C TYR A 235 54.94 37.08 -9.94
N LEU A 236 53.64 37.35 -9.85
CA LEU A 236 53.12 38.66 -9.42
C LEU A 236 53.51 39.01 -7.98
N VAL A 237 53.63 38.02 -7.10
CA VAL A 237 54.04 38.23 -5.69
C VAL A 237 55.55 38.51 -5.56
N LYS A 238 56.34 38.14 -6.57
CA LYS A 238 57.79 38.41 -6.60
C LYS A 238 58.14 39.77 -7.23
N PHE A 239 57.18 40.39 -7.91
CA PHE A 239 57.26 41.77 -8.39
C PHE A 239 56.93 42.74 -7.25
#